data_AF-A0AAW0GWP0-F1
#
_entry.id   AF-A0AAW0GWP0-F1
#
_cell.length_a   1.000
_cell.length_b   1.000
_cell.length_c   1.000
_cell.angle_alpha   90.00
_cell.angle_beta   90.00
_cell.angle_gamma   90.00
#
_symmetry.space_group_name_H-M   'P 1'
#
loop_
_entity.id
_entity.type
_entity.pdbx_description
1 polymer ?
#
loop_
_entity_poly.entity_id
_entity_poly.type
_entity_poly.pdbx_seq_one_letter_code
_entity_poly.pdbx_strand_id
1 'polypeptide(L)'
;MGTISGTLAHYPDACVVWVDAHADINTPQTTDSGNIHGMPVSFLLGLDKSLSEYQWINRYLPANRLVYIGLRDVDSGEKKILRENGIKAFSMHEVDKFGIGKVVEMALDHVNPKRDLPIHLSFDVDGLDPSVAPSTGTPVRGGLTFREGHYICEAINETGLLVALDIMEVNPSLADAAAVAQTVAVGNSLARAALGESLL
;
A
#
# COMPACT_ATOMS: atom_id res chain seq x y z
N MET A 1 0.09 -7.62 -7.20
CA MET A 1 0.10 -9.11 -7.26
C MET A 1 1.45 -9.68 -7.69
N GLY A 2 1.89 -9.49 -8.93
CA GLY A 2 3.13 -10.14 -9.44
C GLY A 2 4.40 -9.77 -8.66
N THR A 3 4.54 -8.50 -8.31
CA THR A 3 5.66 -7.92 -7.56
C THR A 3 5.81 -8.53 -6.17
N ILE A 4 4.72 -8.60 -5.39
CA ILE A 4 4.70 -9.25 -4.07
C ILE A 4 4.90 -10.75 -4.19
N SER A 5 4.27 -11.44 -5.15
CA SER A 5 4.52 -12.88 -5.37
C SER A 5 6.00 -13.16 -5.67
N GLY A 6 6.65 -12.32 -6.48
CA GLY A 6 8.09 -12.40 -6.75
C GLY A 6 8.94 -12.12 -5.52
N THR A 7 8.56 -11.13 -4.72
CA THR A 7 9.22 -10.82 -3.43
C THR A 7 9.13 -12.01 -2.48
N LEU A 8 7.94 -12.57 -2.28
CA LEU A 8 7.74 -13.73 -1.41
C LEU A 8 8.45 -14.98 -1.93
N ALA A 9 8.65 -15.12 -3.24
CA ALA A 9 9.42 -16.22 -3.81
C ALA A 9 10.89 -16.18 -3.34
N HIS A 10 11.49 -15.00 -3.27
CA HIS A 10 12.89 -14.79 -2.87
C HIS A 10 13.07 -14.56 -1.36
N TYR A 11 12.17 -13.81 -0.74
CA TYR A 11 12.11 -13.45 0.68
C TYR A 11 10.80 -13.99 1.29
N PRO A 12 10.73 -15.29 1.66
CA PRO A 12 9.49 -15.94 2.10
C PRO A 12 8.91 -15.36 3.39
N ASP A 13 9.73 -14.63 4.13
CA ASP A 13 9.43 -13.99 5.39
C ASP A 13 9.17 -12.48 5.30
N ALA A 14 9.18 -11.92 4.08
CA ALA A 14 8.95 -10.51 3.86
C ALA A 14 7.60 -10.04 4.42
N CYS A 15 7.61 -8.83 4.96
CA CYS A 15 6.42 -8.10 5.36
C CYS A 15 6.03 -7.10 4.27
N VAL A 16 4.74 -6.78 4.19
CA VAL A 16 4.18 -5.84 3.22
C VAL A 16 3.60 -4.65 3.98
N VAL A 17 4.09 -3.47 3.64
CA VAL A 17 3.47 -2.19 4.01
C VAL A 17 2.71 -1.70 2.79
N TRP A 18 1.39 -1.58 2.92
CA TRP A 18 0.48 -1.16 1.85
C TRP A 18 0.00 0.26 2.14
N VAL A 19 0.43 1.23 1.33
CA VAL A 19 0.06 2.64 1.47
C VAL A 19 -0.95 2.98 0.39
N ASP A 20 -2.19 3.28 0.79
CA ASP A 20 -3.33 3.34 -0.13
C ASP A 20 -4.55 4.02 0.55
N ALA A 21 -5.45 4.60 -0.24
CA ALA A 21 -6.76 5.02 0.23
C ALA A 21 -7.73 3.83 0.43
N HIS A 22 -7.52 2.75 -0.32
CA HIS A 22 -8.36 1.57 -0.45
C HIS A 22 -7.69 0.32 0.15
N ALA A 23 -8.49 -0.69 0.46
CA ALA A 23 -7.95 -1.93 1.02
C ALA A 23 -7.52 -2.93 -0.06
N ASP A 24 -8.03 -2.81 -1.29
CA ASP A 24 -7.69 -3.68 -2.42
C ASP A 24 -7.82 -5.18 -2.10
N ILE A 25 -8.78 -5.50 -1.24
CA ILE A 25 -8.95 -6.83 -0.63
C ILE A 25 -10.31 -7.42 -0.95
N ASN A 26 -11.06 -6.84 -1.89
CA ASN A 26 -12.25 -7.49 -2.41
C ASN A 26 -11.89 -8.84 -3.04
N THR A 27 -12.79 -9.81 -2.91
CA THR A 27 -12.76 -11.05 -3.70
C THR A 27 -13.67 -10.89 -4.92
N PRO A 28 -13.60 -11.80 -5.91
CA PRO A 28 -14.54 -11.81 -7.03
C PRO A 28 -16.03 -11.89 -6.62
N GLN A 29 -16.33 -12.32 -5.40
CA GLN A 29 -17.68 -12.41 -4.86
C GLN A 29 -18.08 -11.20 -4.02
N THR A 30 -17.14 -10.41 -3.51
CA THR A 30 -17.45 -9.21 -2.71
C THR A 30 -17.36 -7.91 -3.49
N THR A 31 -16.67 -7.90 -4.64
CA THR A 31 -16.55 -6.73 -5.50
C THR A 31 -17.90 -6.30 -6.09
N ASP A 32 -18.19 -5.01 -6.05
CA ASP A 32 -19.34 -4.43 -6.75
C ASP A 32 -19.02 -4.06 -8.22
N SER A 33 -17.74 -3.75 -8.51
CA SER A 33 -17.30 -3.27 -9.83
C SER A 33 -16.80 -4.38 -10.76
N GLY A 34 -16.27 -5.46 -10.19
CA GLY A 34 -15.53 -6.49 -10.95
C GLY A 34 -14.12 -6.05 -11.36
N ASN A 35 -13.67 -4.85 -10.98
CA ASN A 35 -12.34 -4.36 -11.34
C ASN A 35 -11.25 -5.03 -10.50
N ILE A 36 -10.29 -5.67 -11.17
CA ILE A 36 -9.28 -6.53 -10.53
C ILE A 36 -8.29 -5.74 -9.69
N HIS A 37 -8.09 -4.44 -9.94
CA HIS A 37 -7.20 -3.59 -9.13
C HIS A 37 -7.66 -3.43 -7.68
N GLY A 38 -8.95 -3.61 -7.36
CA GLY A 38 -9.46 -3.61 -5.98
C GLY A 38 -9.43 -4.99 -5.30
N MET A 39 -8.80 -5.98 -5.92
CA MET A 39 -8.69 -7.37 -5.44
C MET A 39 -7.27 -7.92 -5.18
N PRO A 40 -6.13 -7.27 -5.50
CA PRO A 40 -4.80 -7.88 -5.41
C PRO A 40 -4.51 -8.56 -4.07
N VAL A 41 -4.91 -7.95 -2.96
CA VAL A 41 -4.58 -8.45 -1.63
C VAL A 41 -5.35 -9.73 -1.33
N SER A 42 -6.59 -9.88 -1.80
CA SER A 42 -7.36 -11.10 -1.56
C SER A 42 -6.72 -12.33 -2.22
N PHE A 43 -6.17 -12.16 -3.43
CA PHE A 43 -5.39 -13.20 -4.11
C PHE A 43 -4.07 -13.49 -3.39
N LEU A 44 -3.37 -12.44 -2.93
CA LEU A 44 -2.10 -12.59 -2.21
C LEU A 44 -2.27 -13.28 -0.86
N LEU A 45 -3.38 -13.07 -0.17
CA LEU A 45 -3.72 -13.76 1.08
C LEU A 45 -4.32 -15.17 0.84
N GLY A 46 -4.64 -15.51 -0.41
CA GLY A 46 -5.26 -16.79 -0.78
C GLY A 46 -6.71 -16.93 -0.31
N LEU A 47 -7.43 -15.81 -0.17
CA LEU A 47 -8.84 -15.75 0.27
C LEU A 47 -9.80 -16.26 -0.81
N ASP A 48 -9.46 -16.05 -2.08
CA ASP A 48 -10.16 -16.65 -3.22
C ASP A 48 -9.21 -17.47 -4.09
N LYS A 49 -9.69 -18.65 -4.52
CA LYS A 49 -8.96 -19.57 -5.43
C LYS A 49 -9.86 -20.03 -6.58
N SER A 50 -10.98 -19.33 -6.78
CA SER A 50 -12.00 -19.72 -7.75
C SER A 50 -11.58 -19.42 -9.19
N LEU A 51 -10.73 -18.41 -9.38
CA LEU A 51 -10.21 -18.02 -10.68
C LEU A 51 -8.94 -18.80 -11.05
N SER A 52 -9.05 -19.61 -12.10
CA SER A 52 -7.97 -20.46 -12.59
C SER A 52 -6.73 -19.68 -13.07
N GLU A 53 -6.96 -18.48 -13.57
CA GLU A 53 -6.00 -17.54 -14.14
C GLU A 53 -4.99 -17.04 -13.10
N TYR A 54 -5.34 -17.13 -11.81
CA TYR A 54 -4.50 -16.69 -10.68
C TYR A 54 -3.90 -17.84 -9.87
N GLN A 55 -4.06 -19.10 -10.30
CA GLN A 55 -3.51 -20.26 -9.59
C GLN A 55 -1.98 -20.32 -9.53
N TRP A 56 -1.28 -19.52 -10.34
CA TRP A 56 0.16 -19.34 -10.23
C TRP A 56 0.57 -18.64 -8.92
N ILE A 57 -0.35 -17.95 -8.25
CA ILE A 57 -0.16 -17.42 -6.89
C ILE A 57 -0.33 -18.58 -5.89
N ASN A 58 0.80 -19.21 -5.56
CA ASN A 58 0.85 -20.41 -4.72
C ASN A 58 1.63 -20.22 -3.41
N ARG A 59 2.18 -19.02 -3.19
CA ARG A 59 2.79 -18.59 -1.93
C ARG A 59 2.03 -17.38 -1.42
N TYR A 60 1.29 -17.57 -0.34
CA TYR A 60 0.41 -16.55 0.21
C TYR A 60 1.13 -15.68 1.25
N LEU A 61 0.78 -14.40 1.28
CA LEU A 61 1.16 -13.45 2.30
C LEU A 61 0.42 -13.81 3.60
N PRO A 62 1.11 -14.03 4.73
CA PRO A 62 0.43 -14.16 6.01
C PRO A 62 -0.25 -12.85 6.41
N ALA A 63 -1.50 -12.91 6.86
CA ALA A 63 -2.27 -11.71 7.24
C ALA A 63 -1.58 -10.85 8.32
N ASN A 64 -0.83 -11.47 9.24
CA ASN A 64 -0.06 -10.78 10.28
C ASN A 64 1.25 -10.14 9.78
N ARG A 65 1.58 -10.27 8.49
CA ARG A 65 2.71 -9.62 7.83
C ARG A 65 2.27 -8.54 6.84
N LEU A 66 0.97 -8.22 6.82
CA LEU A 66 0.39 -7.13 6.05
C LEU A 66 -0.04 -6.03 7.01
N VAL A 67 0.27 -4.78 6.66
CA VAL A 67 -0.26 -3.60 7.34
C VAL A 67 -0.62 -2.51 6.35
N TYR A 68 -1.79 -1.89 6.55
CA TYR A 68 -2.23 -0.75 5.76
C TYR A 68 -1.93 0.59 6.46
N ILE A 69 -1.61 1.60 5.67
CA ILE A 69 -1.51 3.00 6.09
C ILE A 69 -2.26 3.88 5.08
N GLY A 70 -3.18 4.71 5.56
CA GLY A 70 -3.87 5.72 4.73
C GLY A 70 -5.31 5.39 4.35
N LEU A 71 -5.84 4.24 4.82
CA LEU A 71 -7.20 3.79 4.45
C LEU A 71 -8.25 4.85 4.79
N ARG A 72 -9.15 5.11 3.84
CA ARG A 72 -10.25 6.06 4.02
C ARG A 72 -11.45 5.80 3.11
N ASP A 73 -11.31 4.98 2.08
CA ASP A 73 -12.43 4.45 1.30
C ASP A 73 -12.35 2.94 1.24
N VAL A 74 -13.20 2.26 2.02
CA VAL A 74 -13.13 0.82 2.21
C VAL A 74 -14.53 0.25 2.19
N ASP A 75 -14.76 -0.72 1.32
CA ASP A 75 -16.06 -1.32 1.12
C ASP A 75 -16.54 -2.08 2.36
N SER A 76 -17.85 -2.30 2.45
CA SER A 76 -18.42 -3.08 3.55
C SER A 76 -17.90 -4.53 3.59
N GLY A 77 -17.70 -5.15 2.42
CA GLY A 77 -17.10 -6.47 2.26
C GLY A 77 -15.64 -6.49 2.73
N GLU A 78 -14.84 -5.51 2.30
CA GLU A 78 -13.45 -5.37 2.71
C GLU A 78 -13.29 -5.15 4.22
N LYS A 79 -14.12 -4.27 4.82
CA LYS A 79 -14.16 -4.07 6.28
C LYS A 79 -14.40 -5.38 7.03
N LYS A 80 -15.26 -6.24 6.50
CA LYS A 80 -15.52 -7.57 7.08
C LYS A 80 -14.28 -8.46 6.94
N ILE A 81 -13.67 -8.53 5.76
CA ILE A 81 -12.46 -9.33 5.50
C ILE A 81 -11.30 -8.91 6.42
N LEU A 82 -11.04 -7.61 6.55
CA LEU A 82 -10.01 -7.06 7.43
C LEU A 82 -10.19 -7.51 8.89
N ARG A 83 -11.44 -7.44 9.40
CA ARG A 83 -11.76 -7.84 10.78
C ARG A 83 -11.65 -9.34 11.00
N GLU A 84 -12.19 -10.14 10.09
CA GLU A 84 -12.20 -11.61 10.21
C GLU A 84 -10.79 -12.21 10.12
N ASN A 85 -9.89 -11.57 9.35
CA ASN A 85 -8.50 -12.02 9.21
C ASN A 85 -7.53 -11.33 10.18
N GLY A 86 -8.02 -10.43 11.05
CA GLY A 86 -7.20 -9.72 12.03
C GLY A 86 -6.11 -8.83 11.40
N ILE A 87 -6.34 -8.32 10.19
CA ILE A 87 -5.35 -7.52 9.45
C ILE A 87 -5.28 -6.13 10.08
N LYS A 88 -4.07 -5.68 10.37
CA LYS A 88 -3.86 -4.33 10.92
C LYS A 88 -4.00 -3.29 9.82
N ALA A 89 -4.82 -2.29 10.09
CA ALA A 89 -4.96 -1.13 9.23
C ALA A 89 -4.91 0.15 10.07
N PHE A 90 -4.12 1.11 9.61
CA PHE A 90 -4.11 2.48 10.10
C PHE A 90 -4.80 3.35 9.05
N SER A 91 -6.05 3.69 9.34
CA SER A 91 -6.82 4.63 8.53
C SER A 91 -6.29 6.05 8.72
N MET A 92 -6.80 7.00 7.94
CA MET A 92 -6.51 8.42 8.17
C MET A 92 -6.91 8.89 9.57
N HIS A 93 -7.87 8.23 10.25
CA HIS A 93 -8.17 8.52 11.65
C HIS A 93 -6.97 8.28 12.59
N GLU A 94 -6.23 7.19 12.39
CA GLU A 94 -5.03 6.92 13.19
C GLU A 94 -3.90 7.89 12.85
N VAL A 95 -3.78 8.29 11.57
CA VAL A 95 -2.82 9.31 11.14
C VAL A 95 -3.13 10.65 11.80
N ASP A 96 -4.37 11.11 11.77
CA ASP A 96 -4.81 12.35 12.44
C ASP A 96 -4.55 12.32 13.94
N LYS A 97 -4.78 11.17 14.57
CA LYS A 97 -4.71 11.02 16.03
C LYS A 97 -3.29 10.93 16.56
N PHE A 98 -2.41 10.21 15.85
CA PHE A 98 -1.08 9.86 16.35
C PHE A 98 0.06 10.53 15.58
N GLY A 99 -0.24 11.11 14.42
CA GLY A 99 0.75 11.60 13.47
C GLY A 99 1.44 10.47 12.70
N ILE A 100 1.88 10.77 11.47
CA ILE A 100 2.47 9.76 10.59
C ILE A 100 3.68 9.04 11.21
N GLY A 101 4.50 9.77 11.98
CA GLY A 101 5.67 9.23 12.67
C GLY A 101 5.35 8.04 13.55
N LYS A 102 4.34 8.20 14.42
CA LYS A 102 3.91 7.14 15.32
C LYS A 102 3.17 6.02 14.58
N VAL A 103 2.41 6.34 13.53
CA VAL A 103 1.73 5.33 12.72
C VAL A 103 2.73 4.39 12.04
N VAL A 104 3.80 4.91 11.43
CA VAL A 104 4.84 4.06 10.81
C VAL A 104 5.53 3.18 11.86
N GLU A 105 5.85 3.72 13.04
CA GLU A 105 6.42 2.93 14.14
C GLU A 105 5.48 1.78 14.55
N MET A 106 4.20 2.07 14.78
CA MET A 106 3.20 1.06 15.14
C MET A 106 2.97 0.02 14.03
N ALA A 107 3.04 0.43 12.76
CA ALA A 107 2.93 -0.46 11.62
C ALA A 107 4.10 -1.44 11.57
N LEU A 108 5.34 -0.94 11.71
CA LEU A 108 6.53 -1.77 11.76
C LEU A 108 6.56 -2.67 13.00
N ASP A 109 6.11 -2.21 14.15
CA ASP A 109 5.98 -3.05 15.36
C ASP A 109 5.01 -4.21 15.17
N HIS A 110 3.95 -3.99 14.39
CA HIS A 110 2.97 -5.04 14.11
C HIS A 110 3.56 -6.14 13.20
N VAL A 111 4.14 -5.75 12.07
CA VAL A 111 4.56 -6.74 11.05
C VAL A 111 6.00 -7.20 11.23
N ASN A 112 6.88 -6.40 11.83
CA ASN A 112 8.31 -6.64 11.95
C ASN A 112 8.86 -6.17 13.32
N PRO A 113 8.38 -6.73 14.44
CA PRO A 113 8.71 -6.26 15.80
C PRO A 113 10.20 -6.32 16.15
N LYS A 114 10.96 -7.21 15.50
CA LYS A 114 12.40 -7.37 15.72
C LYS A 114 13.26 -6.56 14.75
N ARG A 115 12.65 -5.93 13.74
CA ARG A 115 13.34 -5.19 12.66
C ARG A 115 14.41 -6.04 11.98
N ASP A 116 14.07 -7.28 11.66
CA ASP A 116 14.98 -8.26 11.04
C ASP A 116 14.39 -8.92 9.78
N LEU A 117 13.14 -8.63 9.43
CA LEU A 117 12.48 -9.16 8.23
C LEU A 117 12.55 -8.19 7.03
N PRO A 118 12.66 -8.69 5.79
CA PRO A 118 12.59 -7.88 4.58
C PRO A 118 11.25 -7.14 4.45
N ILE A 119 11.27 -5.95 3.87
CA ILE A 119 10.08 -5.11 3.67
C ILE A 119 9.83 -4.91 2.17
N HIS A 120 8.60 -5.20 1.75
CA HIS A 120 8.04 -4.77 0.48
C HIS A 120 7.14 -3.56 0.74
N LEU A 121 7.45 -2.41 0.14
CA LEU A 121 6.59 -1.23 0.18
C LEU A 121 5.74 -1.18 -1.09
N SER A 122 4.43 -1.38 -0.97
CA SER A 122 3.48 -1.17 -2.06
C SER A 122 2.80 0.17 -1.84
N PHE A 123 3.09 1.15 -2.69
CA PHE A 123 2.61 2.52 -2.55
C PHE A 123 1.69 2.87 -3.72
N ASP A 124 0.40 2.99 -3.43
CA ASP A 124 -0.56 3.62 -4.32
C ASP A 124 -0.51 5.16 -4.16
N VAL A 125 -0.31 5.89 -5.26
CA VAL A 125 -0.26 7.36 -5.18
C VAL A 125 -1.59 7.97 -4.75
N ASP A 126 -2.71 7.26 -4.88
CA ASP A 126 -4.00 7.71 -4.36
C ASP A 126 -4.10 7.62 -2.83
N GLY A 127 -3.14 6.97 -2.14
CA GLY A 127 -2.96 7.09 -0.70
C GLY A 127 -2.68 8.53 -0.26
N LEU A 128 -2.12 9.35 -1.14
CA LEU A 128 -1.95 10.79 -0.95
C LEU A 128 -3.25 11.56 -1.21
N ASP A 129 -3.38 12.75 -0.62
CA ASP A 129 -4.50 13.63 -0.92
C ASP A 129 -4.49 14.05 -2.41
N PRO A 130 -5.65 14.21 -3.08
CA PRO A 130 -5.71 14.65 -4.46
C PRO A 130 -5.09 16.04 -4.71
N SER A 131 -4.91 16.87 -3.68
CA SER A 131 -4.13 18.12 -3.79
C SER A 131 -2.63 17.88 -4.01
N VAL A 132 -2.13 16.68 -3.71
CA VAL A 132 -0.74 16.24 -3.87
C VAL A 132 -0.59 15.36 -5.12
N ALA A 133 -1.45 14.37 -5.29
CA ALA A 133 -1.41 13.43 -6.42
C ALA A 133 -2.74 13.44 -7.22
N PRO A 134 -3.04 14.51 -7.97
CA PRO A 134 -4.32 14.66 -8.66
C PRO A 134 -4.55 13.69 -9.84
N SER A 135 -3.49 13.16 -10.46
CA SER A 135 -3.56 12.33 -11.67
C SER A 135 -3.57 10.82 -11.37
N THR A 136 -4.64 10.34 -10.74
CA THR A 136 -4.89 8.92 -10.40
C THR A 136 -6.34 8.51 -10.72
N GLY A 137 -6.60 7.20 -10.83
CA GLY A 137 -7.91 6.63 -11.19
C GLY A 137 -9.00 6.81 -10.14
N THR A 138 -8.63 6.75 -8.85
CA THR A 138 -9.56 6.66 -7.72
C THR A 138 -9.24 7.69 -6.63
N PRO A 139 -9.26 9.01 -6.93
CA PRO A 139 -8.88 10.03 -5.96
C PRO A 139 -9.88 10.14 -4.80
N VAL A 140 -9.41 9.95 -3.56
CA VAL A 140 -10.22 10.11 -2.34
C VAL A 140 -9.70 11.27 -1.49
N ARG A 141 -10.57 12.22 -1.13
CA ARG A 141 -10.21 13.40 -0.31
C ARG A 141 -9.77 13.04 1.11
N GLY A 142 -8.93 13.89 1.70
CA GLY A 142 -8.48 13.74 3.09
C GLY A 142 -7.36 12.70 3.21
N GLY A 143 -6.48 12.63 2.21
CA GLY A 143 -5.37 11.70 2.17
C GLY A 143 -4.10 12.22 2.86
N LEU A 144 -3.04 11.43 2.74
CA LEU A 144 -1.72 11.80 3.24
C LEU A 144 -1.20 13.06 2.52
N THR A 145 -0.57 13.95 3.28
CA THR A 145 0.17 15.08 2.70
C THR A 145 1.45 14.60 2.01
N PHE A 146 2.03 15.45 1.16
CA PHE A 146 3.32 15.17 0.52
C PHE A 146 4.42 14.82 1.54
N ARG A 147 4.47 15.55 2.67
CA ARG A 147 5.44 15.34 3.73
C ARG A 147 5.26 14.00 4.44
N GLU A 148 4.00 13.59 4.65
CA GLU A 148 3.71 12.31 5.31
C GLU A 148 4.04 11.13 4.43
N GLY A 149 3.72 11.19 3.13
CA GLY A 149 4.13 10.18 2.16
C GLY A 149 5.66 10.04 2.09
N HIS A 150 6.38 11.16 2.02
CA HIS A 150 7.84 11.17 2.01
C HIS A 150 8.42 10.54 3.30
N TYR A 151 7.86 10.91 4.45
CA TYR A 151 8.28 10.36 5.74
C TYR A 151 8.11 8.84 5.82
N ILE A 152 7.03 8.27 5.25
CA ILE A 152 6.89 6.80 5.18
C ILE A 152 8.07 6.20 4.42
N CYS A 153 8.41 6.73 3.25
CA CYS A 153 9.52 6.23 2.43
C CYS A 153 10.87 6.36 3.14
N GLU A 154 11.15 7.51 3.78
CA GLU A 154 12.36 7.75 4.57
C GLU A 154 12.46 6.76 5.74
N ALA A 155 11.41 6.63 6.55
CA ALA A 155 11.40 5.75 7.71
C ALA A 155 11.51 4.26 7.35
N ILE A 156 10.93 3.83 6.22
CA ILE A 156 11.09 2.45 5.73
C ILE A 156 12.52 2.22 5.25
N ASN A 157 13.13 3.18 4.56
CA ASN A 157 14.53 3.10 4.13
C ASN A 157 15.50 3.05 5.32
N GLU A 158 15.28 3.88 6.35
CA GLU A 158 16.08 3.91 7.58
C GLU A 158 16.16 2.56 8.30
N THR A 159 15.21 1.65 8.06
CA THR A 159 15.29 0.28 8.57
C THR A 159 16.44 -0.53 7.96
N GLY A 160 16.89 -0.19 6.76
CA GLY A 160 17.83 -0.98 5.96
C GLY A 160 17.25 -2.30 5.42
N LEU A 161 15.93 -2.49 5.52
CA LEU A 161 15.24 -3.76 5.21
C LEU A 161 14.38 -3.69 3.95
N LEU A 162 14.30 -2.54 3.26
CA LEU A 162 13.54 -2.42 2.02
C LEU A 162 14.17 -3.27 0.92
N VAL A 163 13.41 -4.23 0.39
CA VAL A 163 13.87 -5.13 -0.68
C VAL A 163 13.11 -4.98 -2.00
N ALA A 164 11.93 -4.35 -1.96
CA ALA A 164 11.09 -4.11 -3.12
C ALA A 164 10.19 -2.90 -2.90
N LEU A 165 9.91 -2.16 -3.97
CA LEU A 165 9.08 -0.97 -3.98
C LEU A 165 8.18 -1.00 -5.22
N ASP A 166 6.88 -0.80 -5.01
CA ASP A 166 5.91 -0.51 -6.06
C ASP A 166 5.43 0.95 -5.90
N ILE A 167 5.43 1.73 -6.99
CA ILE A 167 4.76 3.03 -7.08
C ILE A 167 3.67 2.90 -8.14
N MET A 168 2.41 2.89 -7.72
CA MET A 168 1.28 2.45 -8.53
C MET A 168 0.28 3.60 -8.81
N GLU A 169 -0.67 3.34 -9.72
CA GLU A 169 -1.83 4.20 -10.07
C GLU A 169 -1.53 5.65 -10.52
N VAL A 170 -0.30 5.94 -10.94
CA VAL A 170 -0.02 7.16 -11.70
C VAL A 170 -0.66 7.04 -13.08
N ASN A 171 -1.65 7.88 -13.37
CA ASN A 171 -2.35 7.86 -14.65
C ASN A 171 -2.26 9.20 -15.39
N PRO A 172 -1.31 9.35 -16.33
CA PRO A 172 -1.12 10.57 -17.12
C PRO A 172 -2.29 10.97 -18.04
N SER A 173 -3.30 10.11 -18.22
CA SER A 173 -4.39 10.33 -19.18
C SER A 173 -5.65 10.94 -18.54
N LEU A 174 -5.70 11.08 -17.21
CA LEU A 174 -6.91 11.49 -16.49
C LEU A 174 -6.96 12.98 -16.13
N ALA A 175 -5.84 13.70 -16.25
CA ALA A 175 -5.73 15.08 -15.80
C ALA A 175 -5.02 15.97 -16.81
N ASP A 176 -5.03 17.28 -16.56
CA ASP A 176 -4.27 18.25 -17.36
C ASP A 176 -2.75 18.08 -17.18
N ALA A 177 -1.98 18.68 -18.07
CA ALA A 177 -0.52 18.53 -18.09
C ALA A 177 0.17 18.96 -16.77
N ALA A 178 -0.41 19.91 -16.02
CA ALA A 178 0.16 20.37 -14.76
C ALA A 178 -0.07 19.34 -13.65
N ALA A 179 -1.30 18.82 -13.54
CA ALA A 179 -1.64 17.75 -12.60
C ALA A 179 -0.84 16.47 -12.88
N VAL A 180 -0.67 16.11 -14.16
CA VAL A 180 0.17 14.98 -14.57
C VAL A 180 1.63 15.18 -14.13
N ALA A 181 2.21 16.35 -14.46
CA ALA A 181 3.59 16.66 -14.08
C ALA A 181 3.78 16.63 -12.56
N GLN A 182 2.78 17.11 -11.81
CA GLN A 182 2.78 17.06 -10.35
C GLN A 182 2.78 15.62 -9.82
N THR A 183 1.83 14.78 -10.22
CA THR A 183 1.76 13.38 -9.74
C THR A 183 3.01 12.59 -10.12
N VAL A 184 3.54 12.76 -11.33
CA VAL A 184 4.79 12.11 -11.76
C VAL A 184 5.97 12.58 -10.91
N ALA A 185 6.08 13.89 -10.64
CA ALA A 185 7.14 14.42 -9.79
C ALA A 185 7.06 13.86 -8.36
N VAL A 186 5.84 13.73 -7.82
CA VAL A 186 5.59 13.12 -6.52
C VAL A 186 6.02 11.66 -6.50
N GLY A 187 5.58 10.83 -7.46
CA GLY A 187 5.98 9.42 -7.55
C GLY A 187 7.50 9.24 -7.63
N ASN A 188 8.17 10.09 -8.44
CA ASN A 188 9.64 10.11 -8.50
C ASN A 188 10.28 10.51 -7.16
N SER A 189 9.68 11.44 -6.42
CA SER A 189 10.20 11.86 -5.11
C SER A 189 10.10 10.74 -4.08
N LEU A 190 8.94 10.07 -4.01
CA LEU A 190 8.74 8.91 -3.13
C LEU A 190 9.76 7.81 -3.41
N ALA A 191 10.00 7.51 -4.69
CA ALA A 191 11.01 6.53 -5.08
C ALA A 191 12.43 6.92 -4.65
N ARG A 192 12.83 8.19 -4.82
CA ARG A 192 14.16 8.65 -4.37
C ARG A 192 14.31 8.58 -2.85
N ALA A 193 13.28 8.99 -2.11
CA ALA A 193 13.27 8.91 -0.64
C ALA A 193 13.43 7.46 -0.15
N ALA A 194 12.65 6.54 -0.73
CA ALA A 194 12.72 5.12 -0.42
C ALA A 194 14.11 4.51 -0.75
N LEU A 195 14.86 5.11 -1.67
CA LEU A 195 16.17 4.64 -2.14
C LEU A 195 17.38 5.38 -1.53
N GLY A 196 17.19 6.34 -0.63
CA GLY A 196 18.29 6.96 0.14
C GLY A 196 18.44 8.47 -0.03
N GLU A 197 17.59 9.12 -0.82
CA GLU A 197 17.63 10.59 -0.90
C GLU A 197 17.18 11.19 0.44
N SER A 198 18.12 11.77 1.18
CA SER A 198 17.89 12.54 2.40
C SER A 198 18.08 14.03 2.16
N LEU A 199 17.44 14.85 2.99
CA LEU A 199 17.60 16.30 2.96
C LEU A 199 18.95 16.79 3.56
N LEU A 200 19.63 15.93 4.33
CA LEU A 200 20.90 16.20 5.04
C LEU A 200 21.93 15.13 4.75
#